data_AF-A0A852RFB3-F1
#
_entry.id   AF-A0A852RFB3-F1
#
_cell.length_a   1.000
_cell.length_b   1.000
_cell.length_c   1.000
_cell.angle_alpha   90.00
_cell.angle_beta   90.00
_cell.angle_gamma   90.00
#
_symmetry.space_group_name_H-M   'P 1'
#
loop_
_entity.id
_entity.type
_entity.pdbx_description
1 polymer ?
#
loop_
_entity_poly.entity_id
_entity_poly.type
_entity_poly.pdbx_seq_one_letter_code
_entity_poly.pdbx_strand_id
1 'polypeptide(L)'
;MPASPDPGFVFSGAVVEWRGPAPFVFLEVPAGTSDDIKDAARGQEYWGQVAVDVRIGDTDFRTALFPKDGRYLVPLKVAVRRAEGIEVGQELAATLDLAPRS
;
A
#
# COMPACT_ATOMS: atom_id res chain seq x y z
N MET A 1 21.68 13.53 6.84
CA MET A 1 21.24 12.24 6.27
C MET A 1 22.08 11.13 6.88
N PRO A 2 21.48 10.17 7.58
CA PRO A 2 21.96 8.80 7.53
C PRO A 2 21.01 7.98 6.64
N ALA A 3 21.59 7.32 5.63
CA ALA A 3 20.90 6.42 4.72
C ALA A 3 20.75 5.05 5.37
N SER A 4 19.52 4.56 5.40
CA SER A 4 19.20 3.19 5.00
C SER A 4 17.84 3.32 4.30
N PRO A 5 17.71 3.07 2.99
CA PRO A 5 16.42 2.63 2.51
C PRO A 5 16.20 1.29 3.19
N ASP A 6 15.32 1.23 4.18
CA ASP A 6 14.61 -0.02 4.44
C ASP A 6 14.14 -0.51 3.05
N PRO A 7 14.29 -1.81 2.71
CA PRO A 7 14.11 -2.26 1.35
C PRO A 7 12.68 -1.97 0.93
N GLY A 8 12.48 -0.85 0.23
CA GLY A 8 11.18 -0.43 -0.25
C GLY A 8 10.64 -1.58 -1.09
N PHE A 9 9.54 -2.17 -0.65
CA PHE A 9 8.90 -3.26 -1.34
C PHE A 9 8.32 -2.69 -2.63
N VAL A 10 8.92 -3.04 -3.76
CA VAL A 10 8.42 -2.67 -5.08
C VAL A 10 7.52 -3.80 -5.58
N PHE A 11 6.29 -3.48 -5.91
CA PHE A 11 5.34 -4.44 -6.46
C PHE A 11 4.43 -3.77 -7.48
N SER A 12 3.87 -4.58 -8.38
CA SER A 12 2.79 -4.15 -9.27
C SER A 12 1.49 -4.81 -8.83
N GLY A 13 0.43 -4.01 -8.79
CA GLY A 13 -0.88 -4.44 -8.33
C GLY A 13 -1.99 -3.93 -9.24
N ALA A 14 -3.09 -4.66 -9.30
CA ALA A 14 -4.30 -4.19 -9.93
C ALA A 14 -5.04 -3.22 -9.01
N VAL A 15 -5.57 -2.15 -9.59
CA VAL A 15 -6.41 -1.18 -8.89
C VAL A 15 -7.84 -1.69 -8.89
N VAL A 16 -8.38 -2.00 -7.71
CA VAL A 16 -9.73 -2.52 -7.53
C VAL A 16 -10.63 -1.51 -6.83
N GLU A 17 -11.86 -1.42 -7.30
CA GLU A 17 -12.94 -0.74 -6.59
C GLU A 17 -13.60 -1.72 -5.62
N TRP A 18 -13.84 -1.27 -4.39
CA TRP A 18 -14.61 -2.01 -3.41
C TRP A 18 -15.86 -1.26 -2.97
N ARG A 19 -16.99 -1.98 -2.88
CA ARG A 19 -18.30 -1.39 -2.59
C ARG A 19 -18.48 -1.10 -1.10
N GLY A 20 -18.48 0.18 -0.75
CA GLY A 20 -19.10 0.73 0.46
C GLY A 20 -19.99 1.93 0.08
N PRO A 21 -20.61 2.65 1.04
CA PRO A 21 -21.40 3.86 0.77
C PRO A 21 -20.60 5.06 0.18
N ALA A 22 -19.38 4.81 -0.30
CA ALA A 22 -18.59 5.65 -1.19
C ALA A 22 -17.66 4.74 -2.03
N PRO A 23 -17.27 5.11 -3.27
CA PRO A 23 -16.33 4.32 -4.07
C PRO A 23 -14.94 4.37 -3.43
N PHE A 24 -14.58 3.31 -2.70
CA PHE A 24 -13.23 3.13 -2.17
C PHE A 24 -12.42 2.36 -3.20
N VAL A 25 -11.25 2.90 -3.54
CA VAL A 25 -10.35 2.28 -4.50
C VAL A 25 -9.10 1.84 -3.77
N PHE A 26 -8.63 0.64 -4.11
CA PHE A 26 -7.51 -0.01 -3.47
C PHE A 26 -6.53 -0.52 -4.52
N LEU A 27 -5.26 -0.53 -4.18
CA LEU A 27 -4.24 -1.26 -4.92
C LEU A 27 -4.04 -2.62 -4.24
N GLU A 28 -4.18 -3.70 -5.00
CA GLU A 28 -3.94 -5.05 -4.50
C GLU A 28 -2.45 -5.32 -4.40
N VAL A 29 -1.98 -5.71 -3.21
CA VAL A 29 -0.61 -6.17 -3.03
C VAL A 29 -0.56 -7.66 -3.41
N PRO A 30 0.39 -8.10 -4.24
CA PRO A 30 0.61 -9.51 -4.52
C PRO A 30 0.76 -10.33 -3.24
N ALA A 31 0.32 -11.59 -3.27
CA ALA A 31 0.37 -12.45 -2.09
C ALA A 31 1.80 -12.64 -1.55
N GLY A 32 2.80 -12.77 -2.43
CA GLY A 32 4.21 -12.87 -2.03
C GLY A 32 4.67 -11.65 -1.25
N THR A 33 4.56 -10.46 -1.85
CA THR A 33 4.91 -9.20 -1.18
C THR A 33 4.08 -8.96 0.09
N SER A 34 2.82 -9.41 0.11
CA SER A 34 2.00 -9.31 1.33
C SER A 34 2.57 -10.14 2.47
N ASP A 35 3.07 -11.35 2.19
CA ASP A 35 3.69 -12.22 3.19
C ASP A 35 5.01 -11.62 3.69
N ASP A 36 5.87 -11.12 2.77
CA ASP A 36 7.11 -10.41 3.12
C ASP A 36 6.84 -9.19 4.02
N ILE A 37 5.84 -8.37 3.67
CA ILE A 37 5.45 -7.21 4.49
C ILE A 37 4.94 -7.67 5.85
N LYS A 38 4.15 -8.74 5.92
CA LYS A 38 3.61 -9.26 7.17
C LYS A 38 4.73 -9.74 8.10
N ASP A 39 5.73 -10.43 7.55
CA ASP A 39 6.89 -10.88 8.31
C ASP A 39 7.75 -9.70 8.79
N ALA A 40 8.02 -8.73 7.92
CA ALA A 40 8.79 -7.53 8.25
C ALA A 40 8.06 -6.60 9.25
N ALA A 41 6.73 -6.51 9.15
CA ALA A 41 5.88 -5.74 10.04
C ALA A 41 5.50 -6.48 11.33
N ARG A 42 6.06 -7.66 11.58
CA ARG A 42 5.75 -8.46 12.77
C ARG A 42 6.05 -7.68 14.05
N GLY A 43 5.00 -7.48 14.86
CA GLY A 43 5.06 -6.66 16.07
C GLY A 43 5.05 -5.14 15.83
N GLN A 44 4.72 -4.69 14.62
CA GLN A 44 4.39 -3.30 14.24
C GLN A 44 2.93 -3.18 13.77
N GLU A 45 2.27 -4.30 13.53
CA GLU A 45 0.85 -4.37 13.21
C GLU A 45 -0.04 -3.89 14.37
N TYR A 46 -0.96 -2.98 14.07
CA TYR A 46 -1.96 -2.48 15.00
C TYR A 46 -3.36 -2.86 14.50
N TRP A 47 -4.05 -3.71 15.25
CA TRP A 47 -5.33 -4.33 14.83
C TRP A 47 -5.26 -4.97 13.42
N GLY A 48 -4.13 -5.62 13.10
CA GLY A 48 -3.89 -6.24 11.80
C GLY A 48 -3.55 -5.27 10.67
N GLN A 49 -3.56 -3.97 10.92
CA GLN A 49 -3.14 -2.95 9.96
C GLN A 49 -1.67 -2.60 10.15
N VAL A 50 -0.96 -2.42 9.04
CA VAL A 50 0.46 -2.04 9.05
C VAL A 50 0.59 -0.63 8.51
N ALA A 51 1.18 0.27 9.29
CA ALA A 51 1.45 1.63 8.84
C ALA A 51 2.60 1.62 7.82
N VAL A 52 2.36 2.22 6.67
CA VAL A 52 3.28 2.19 5.53
C VAL A 52 3.32 3.54 4.82
N ASP A 53 4.48 3.87 4.28
CA ASP A 53 4.67 4.98 3.38
C ASP A 53 4.67 4.43 1.95
N VAL A 54 3.71 4.86 1.13
CA VAL A 54 3.53 4.35 -0.23
C VAL A 54 3.90 5.44 -1.22
N ARG A 55 4.65 5.07 -2.24
CA ARG A 55 4.96 5.91 -3.40
C ARG A 55 4.42 5.26 -4.67
N ILE A 56 3.62 6.03 -5.41
CA ILE A 56 3.11 5.65 -6.73
C ILE A 56 3.52 6.77 -7.67
N GLY A 57 4.35 6.44 -8.67
CA GLY A 57 4.95 7.43 -9.56
C GLY A 57 5.70 8.51 -8.78
N ASP A 58 5.24 9.75 -8.86
CA ASP A 58 5.82 10.91 -8.14
C ASP A 58 5.09 11.23 -6.82
N THR A 59 3.93 10.60 -6.58
CA THR A 59 3.12 10.86 -5.39
C THR A 59 3.52 9.92 -4.25
N ASP A 60 4.04 10.50 -3.16
CA ASP A 60 4.19 9.83 -1.87
C ASP A 60 3.05 10.16 -0.90
N PHE A 61 2.61 9.16 -0.15
CA PHE A 61 1.59 9.32 0.87
C PHE A 61 1.67 8.23 1.94
N ARG A 62 1.49 8.64 3.20
CA ARG A 62 1.38 7.72 4.32
C ARG A 62 -0.02 7.15 4.44
N THR A 63 -0.10 5.83 4.63
CA THR A 63 -1.36 5.10 4.79
C THR A 63 -1.17 3.85 5.66
N ALA A 64 -2.24 3.07 5.82
CA ALA A 64 -2.17 1.78 6.49
C ALA A 64 -2.68 0.69 5.55
N LEU A 65 -1.97 -0.45 5.53
CA LEU A 65 -2.39 -1.63 4.80
C LEU A 65 -3.59 -2.29 5.47
N PHE A 66 -4.57 -2.64 4.65
CA PHE A 66 -5.74 -3.38 5.10
C PHE A 66 -5.57 -4.87 4.81
N PRO A 67 -5.54 -5.76 5.82
CA PRO A 67 -5.48 -7.19 5.59
C PRO A 67 -6.83 -7.70 5.06
N LYS A 68 -6.79 -8.51 4.00
CA LYS A 68 -7.97 -9.13 3.41
C LYS A 68 -7.63 -10.41 2.66
N ASP A 69 -8.33 -11.50 2.98
CA ASP A 69 -8.20 -12.78 2.26
C ASP A 69 -6.73 -13.26 2.15
N GLY A 70 -5.93 -13.00 3.19
CA GLY A 70 -4.50 -13.33 3.20
C GLY A 70 -3.60 -12.41 2.39
N ARG A 71 -4.10 -11.28 1.90
CA ARG A 71 -3.34 -10.24 1.17
C ARG A 71 -3.50 -8.88 1.82
N TYR A 72 -2.62 -7.95 1.49
CA TYR A 72 -2.78 -6.56 1.87
C TYR A 72 -3.40 -5.74 0.75
N LEU A 73 -4.21 -4.75 1.14
CA LEU A 73 -4.77 -3.74 0.27
C LEU A 73 -4.26 -2.37 0.68
N VAL A 74 -3.77 -1.60 -0.29
CA VAL A 74 -3.41 -0.20 -0.08
C VAL A 74 -4.61 0.68 -0.45
N PRO A 75 -5.21 1.42 0.48
CA PRO A 75 -6.28 2.35 0.13
C PRO A 75 -5.72 3.54 -0.67
N LEU A 76 -6.26 3.75 -1.86
CA LEU A 76 -5.91 4.87 -2.74
C LEU A 76 -6.88 6.03 -2.53
N LYS A 77 -6.38 7.10 -1.89
CA LYS A 77 -7.14 8.34 -1.72
C LYS A 77 -7.44 8.98 -3.08
N VAL A 78 -8.58 9.64 -3.17
CA VAL A 78 -9.01 10.37 -4.39
C VAL A 78 -7.94 11.37 -4.85
N ALA A 79 -7.24 12.04 -3.92
CA ALA A 79 -6.15 12.96 -4.23
C ALA A 79 -5.00 12.28 -5.00
N VAL A 80 -4.53 11.13 -4.52
CA VAL A 80 -3.47 10.34 -5.17
C VAL A 80 -3.92 9.89 -6.55
N ARG A 81 -5.15 9.38 -6.65
CA ARG A 81 -5.70 8.94 -7.93
C ARG A 81 -5.80 10.07 -8.96
N ARG A 82 -6.17 11.27 -8.52
CA ARG A 82 -6.24 12.44 -9.39
C ARG A 82 -4.87 12.98 -9.78
N ALA A 83 -3.88 12.89 -8.89
CA ALA A 83 -2.51 13.32 -9.15
C ALA A 83 -1.83 12.43 -10.21
N GLU A 84 -1.92 11.10 -10.03
CA GLU A 84 -1.26 10.12 -10.90
C GLU A 84 -2.15 9.59 -12.04
N GLY A 85 -3.40 10.07 -12.16
CA GLY A 85 -4.33 9.61 -13.20
C GLY A 85 -4.75 8.14 -13.06
N ILE A 86 -4.97 7.66 -11.83
CA ILE A 86 -5.23 6.25 -11.54
C ILE A 86 -6.70 5.86 -11.76
N GLU A 87 -6.90 4.92 -12.67
CA GLU A 87 -8.19 4.32 -12.99
C GLU A 87 -8.35 2.92 -12.38
N VAL A 88 -9.61 2.51 -12.16
CA VAL A 88 -9.92 1.16 -11.67
C VAL A 88 -9.71 0.17 -12.81
N GLY A 89 -9.09 -0.97 -12.51
CA GLY A 89 -8.69 -1.99 -13.47
C GLY A 89 -7.30 -1.78 -14.07
N GLN A 90 -6.64 -0.66 -13.75
CA GLN A 90 -5.25 -0.42 -14.17
C GLN A 90 -4.26 -1.18 -13.28
N GLU A 91 -3.19 -1.68 -13.87
CA GLU A 91 -2.04 -2.19 -13.12
C GLU A 91 -1.02 -1.07 -12.92
N LEU A 92 -0.57 -0.88 -11.68
CA LEU A 92 0.39 0.16 -11.33
C LEU A 92 1.48 -0.41 -10.43
N ALA A 93 2.71 0.07 -10.65
CA ALA A 93 3.83 -0.17 -9.77
C ALA A 93 3.78 0.80 -8.57
N ALA A 94 3.91 0.26 -7.38
CA ALA A 94 4.03 1.01 -6.14
C ALA A 94 5.28 0.58 -5.39
N THR A 95 5.91 1.54 -4.72
CA THR A 95 6.94 1.28 -3.73
C THR A 95 6.34 1.48 -2.36
N LEU A 96 6.61 0.56 -1.44
CA LEU A 96 6.09 0.60 -0.09
C LEU A 96 7.22 0.50 0.91
N ASP A 97 7.18 1.37 1.91
CA ASP A 97 8.12 1.40 3.01
C ASP A 97 7.37 1.19 4.33
N LEU A 98 7.96 0.47 5.27
CA LEU A 98 7.37 0.31 6.59
C LEU A 98 7.59 1.58 7.40
N ALA A 99 6.51 2.18 7.90
CA ALA A 99 6.65 3.40 8.68
C ALA A 99 7.48 3.13 9.95
N PRO A 100 8.42 4.03 10.33
CA PRO A 100 9.31 3.79 11.45
C PRO A 100 8.55 3.63 12.78
N ARG A 101 9.00 2.68 13.62
CA ARG A 101 8.56 2.55 15.02
C ARG A 101 8.81 3.88 15.74
N SER A 102 7.75 4.57 16.13
CA SER A 102 7.81 5.80 16.94
C SER A 102 7.71 5.47 18.43
#